data_AF-A0A8H6A5B3-F1
#
_entry.id   AF-A0A8H6A5B3-F1
#
_cell.length_a   1.000
_cell.length_b   1.000
_cell.length_c   1.000
_cell.angle_alpha   90.00
_cell.angle_beta   90.00
_cell.angle_gamma   90.00
#
_symmetry.space_group_name_H-M   'P 1'
#
loop_
_entity.id
_entity.type
_entity.pdbx_description
1 polymer ?
#
loop_
_entity_poly.entity_id
_entity_poly.type
_entity_poly.pdbx_seq_one_letter_code
_entity_poly.pdbx_strand_id
1 'polypeptide(L)'
;MRLSILSISNLSGFFPTTLTNPIPDSSLTTNGVPFSTRAYWMRQANKALVELSLSPCPFSAFSAVIVNHTNTDELGDLVCMGVNQRLQTGNPAMHGEITAITNCTAILTDPAGRFRLTPSQAQAAFADLTLYTNAESCTMCASAIRWAGFKEYVYGTSIDTLAQKGWAQINISSSEVFKASFDLPSRTRLIGGVLANETDPYFLWQYDRSYPCPGGCARAEKGASCRIAM
;
A
#
# COMPACT_ATOMS: atom_id res chain seq x y z
N MET A 1 62.04 17.07 34.81
CA MET A 1 61.62 17.97 33.72
C MET A 1 60.19 17.59 33.37
N ARG A 2 59.25 18.52 33.54
CA ARG A 2 57.80 18.31 33.47
C ARG A 2 57.37 17.98 32.02
N LEU A 3 56.65 16.88 31.81
CA LEU A 3 55.84 16.69 30.60
C LEU A 3 54.40 17.10 30.90
N SER A 4 53.93 18.10 30.18
CA SER A 4 52.60 18.69 30.29
C SER A 4 51.51 17.72 29.84
N ILE A 5 50.46 17.60 30.64
CA ILE A 5 49.21 16.91 30.34
C ILE A 5 48.36 17.87 29.47
N LEU A 6 48.10 17.50 28.22
CA LEU A 6 47.10 18.17 27.37
C LEU A 6 45.76 17.44 27.57
N SER A 7 44.84 18.08 28.31
CA SER A 7 43.44 17.69 28.38
C SER A 7 42.76 17.95 27.03
N ILE A 8 42.24 16.90 26.41
CA ILE A 8 41.31 17.01 25.27
C ILE A 8 39.92 17.21 25.86
N SER A 9 39.42 18.44 25.81
CA SER A 9 38.04 18.77 26.13
C SER A 9 37.10 18.22 25.06
N ASN A 10 36.29 17.22 25.45
CA ASN A 10 35.14 16.74 24.67
C ASN A 10 34.10 17.86 24.54
N LEU A 11 33.99 18.47 23.36
CA LEU A 11 32.82 19.25 22.97
C LEU A 11 31.77 18.30 22.39
N SER A 12 30.83 17.90 23.25
CA SER A 12 29.55 17.32 22.85
C SER A 12 28.71 18.38 22.15
N GLY A 13 28.83 18.46 20.82
CA GLY A 13 27.91 19.23 19.98
C GLY A 13 26.60 18.47 19.81
N PHE A 14 25.56 18.92 20.50
CA PHE A 14 24.17 18.54 20.23
C PHE A 14 23.78 19.06 18.84
N PHE A 15 23.60 18.17 17.87
CA PHE A 15 22.88 18.49 16.64
C PHE A 15 21.40 18.17 16.85
N PRO A 16 20.48 19.16 16.82
CA PRO A 16 19.07 18.86 16.71
C PRO A 16 18.81 18.37 15.27
N THR A 17 18.58 17.06 15.10
CA THR A 17 18.06 16.51 13.84
C THR A 17 16.59 16.86 13.72
N THR A 18 16.30 18.05 13.19
CA THR A 18 14.99 18.36 12.62
C THR A 18 14.81 17.51 11.36
N LEU A 19 14.17 16.36 11.49
CA LEU A 19 13.61 15.58 10.38
C LEU A 19 12.46 16.38 9.78
N THR A 20 12.79 17.36 8.94
CA THR A 20 11.82 17.90 7.98
C THR A 20 11.61 16.84 6.92
N ASN A 21 10.56 16.02 7.05
CA ASN A 21 10.08 15.21 5.93
C ASN A 21 9.73 16.18 4.80
N PRO A 22 10.46 16.18 3.66
CA PRO A 22 10.08 17.02 2.55
C PRO A 22 8.78 16.43 2.00
N ILE A 23 7.72 17.26 2.00
CA ILE A 23 6.52 16.98 1.21
C ILE A 23 7.01 16.74 -0.22
N PRO A 24 6.77 15.57 -0.84
CA PRO A 24 7.20 15.32 -2.20
C PRO A 24 6.65 16.43 -3.09
N ASP A 25 7.55 17.14 -3.77
CA ASP A 25 7.18 18.22 -4.67
C ASP A 25 6.16 17.69 -5.69
N SER A 26 5.01 18.35 -5.76
CA SER A 26 3.92 18.04 -6.70
C SER A 26 4.35 18.03 -8.17
N SER A 27 5.52 18.61 -8.48
CA SER A 27 6.14 18.61 -9.81
C SER A 27 6.93 17.33 -10.14
N LEU A 28 7.20 16.45 -9.16
CA LEU A 28 8.03 15.26 -9.36
C LEU A 28 7.26 14.18 -10.12
N THR A 29 7.59 14.05 -11.41
CA THR A 29 7.16 12.92 -12.24
C THR A 29 8.14 11.76 -12.07
N THR A 30 7.64 10.58 -11.70
CA THR A 30 8.41 9.33 -11.77
C THR A 30 7.80 8.45 -12.85
N ASN A 31 8.60 7.96 -13.80
CA ASN A 31 8.14 7.15 -14.94
C ASN A 31 6.99 7.80 -15.74
N GLY A 32 6.95 9.14 -15.82
CA GLY A 32 5.90 9.87 -16.55
C GLY A 32 4.56 10.00 -15.82
N VAL A 33 4.41 9.39 -14.64
CA VAL A 33 3.21 9.57 -13.79
C VAL A 33 3.53 10.65 -12.75
N PRO A 34 2.70 11.70 -12.57
CA PRO A 34 2.91 12.71 -11.54
C PRO A 34 2.44 12.22 -10.16
N PHE A 35 2.91 12.89 -9.09
CA PHE A 35 2.47 12.58 -7.72
C PHE A 35 0.95 12.73 -7.55
N SER A 36 0.34 13.76 -8.16
CA SER A 36 -1.11 13.99 -8.12
C SER A 36 -1.92 12.79 -8.62
N THR A 37 -1.48 12.13 -9.70
CA THR A 37 -2.10 10.91 -10.22
C THR A 37 -1.92 9.73 -9.26
N ARG A 38 -0.74 9.58 -8.65
CA ARG A 38 -0.55 8.53 -7.61
C ARG A 38 -1.42 8.76 -6.39
N ALA A 39 -1.52 10.01 -5.94
CA ALA A 39 -2.39 10.42 -4.85
C ALA A 39 -3.87 10.14 -5.19
N TYR A 40 -4.30 10.41 -6.42
CA TYR A 40 -5.64 10.05 -6.88
C TYR A 40 -5.90 8.54 -6.73
N TRP A 41 -5.03 7.68 -7.27
CA TRP A 41 -5.25 6.23 -7.21
C TRP A 41 -5.10 5.64 -5.82
N MET A 42 -4.24 6.21 -4.96
CA MET A 42 -4.18 5.81 -3.56
C MET A 42 -5.51 6.11 -2.84
N ARG A 43 -6.14 7.24 -3.14
CA ARG A 43 -7.49 7.54 -2.62
C ARG A 43 -8.55 6.60 -3.21
N GLN A 44 -8.41 6.17 -4.46
CA GLN A 44 -9.30 5.14 -5.03
C GLN A 44 -9.13 3.78 -4.35
N ALA A 45 -7.90 3.40 -3.94
CA ALA A 45 -7.69 2.23 -3.10
C ALA A 45 -8.47 2.35 -1.78
N ASN A 46 -8.36 3.48 -1.08
CA ASN A 46 -9.16 3.71 0.13
C ASN A 46 -10.68 3.69 -0.12
N LYS A 47 -11.17 4.23 -1.25
CA LYS A 47 -12.59 4.19 -1.62
C LYS A 47 -13.09 2.78 -1.91
N ALA A 48 -12.24 1.91 -2.47
CA ALA A 48 -12.55 0.49 -2.71
C ALA A 48 -13.09 -0.22 -1.47
N LEU A 49 -12.58 0.17 -0.29
CA LEU A 49 -13.04 -0.37 0.98
C LEU A 49 -14.53 -0.12 1.19
N VAL A 50 -15.00 1.10 0.98
CA VAL A 50 -16.43 1.43 1.16
C VAL A 50 -17.27 0.76 0.08
N GLU A 51 -16.81 0.80 -1.17
CA GLU A 51 -17.54 0.26 -2.32
C GLU A 51 -17.71 -1.25 -2.27
N LEU A 52 -16.67 -1.98 -1.83
CA LEU A 52 -16.66 -3.44 -1.87
C LEU A 52 -16.97 -4.10 -0.52
N SER A 53 -16.72 -3.43 0.61
CA SER A 53 -17.07 -3.98 1.93
C SER A 53 -18.49 -3.62 2.40
N LEU A 54 -19.12 -2.62 1.74
CA LEU A 54 -20.44 -2.09 2.10
C LEU A 54 -20.55 -1.62 3.56
N SER A 55 -19.42 -1.26 4.18
CA SER A 55 -19.34 -0.76 5.54
C SER A 55 -18.53 0.54 5.61
N PRO A 56 -18.95 1.55 6.39
CA PRO A 56 -18.15 2.74 6.68
C PRO A 56 -16.95 2.48 7.62
N CYS A 57 -16.90 1.32 8.30
CA CYS A 57 -15.76 0.87 9.11
C CYS A 57 -15.45 -0.61 8.84
N PRO A 58 -14.87 -0.94 7.67
CA PRO A 58 -14.45 -2.31 7.41
C PRO A 58 -13.30 -2.70 8.33
N PHE A 59 -13.45 -3.83 9.03
CA PHE A 59 -12.33 -4.43 9.73
C PHE A 59 -11.35 -5.04 8.71
N SER A 60 -10.05 -5.01 9.00
CA SER A 60 -9.00 -5.41 8.05
C SER A 60 -9.11 -4.66 6.73
N ALA A 61 -9.20 -3.32 6.84
CA ALA A 61 -9.32 -2.34 5.78
C ALA A 61 -8.12 -2.28 4.80
N PHE A 62 -7.69 -3.42 4.26
CA PHE A 62 -6.64 -3.52 3.24
C PHE A 62 -7.28 -3.61 1.85
N SER A 63 -6.78 -2.82 0.93
CA SER A 63 -7.33 -2.69 -0.41
C SER A 63 -6.27 -2.30 -1.42
N ALA A 64 -6.45 -2.77 -2.65
CA ALA A 64 -5.61 -2.42 -3.77
C ALA A 64 -6.43 -2.09 -5.03
N VAL A 65 -5.85 -1.26 -5.89
CA VAL A 65 -6.33 -1.01 -7.25
C VAL A 65 -5.19 -1.21 -8.23
N ILE A 66 -5.52 -1.67 -9.42
CA ILE A 66 -4.54 -1.90 -10.49
C ILE A 66 -4.92 -1.06 -11.69
N VAL A 67 -3.97 -0.27 -12.16
CA VAL A 67 -4.19 0.80 -13.14
C VAL A 67 -3.21 0.67 -14.29
N ASN A 68 -3.70 0.91 -15.49
CA ASN A 68 -2.89 1.04 -16.69
C ASN A 68 -2.62 2.53 -16.97
N HIS A 69 -1.35 2.94 -16.92
CA HIS A 69 -0.92 4.31 -17.21
C HIS A 69 -0.35 4.50 -18.63
N THR A 70 -0.47 3.51 -19.53
CA THR A 70 0.08 3.63 -20.90
C THR A 70 -0.76 4.54 -21.79
N ASN A 71 -2.03 4.77 -21.46
CA ASN A 71 -2.90 5.70 -22.17
C ASN A 71 -2.84 7.09 -21.51
N THR A 72 -2.56 8.13 -22.30
CA THR A 72 -2.02 9.42 -21.85
C THR A 72 -3.05 10.45 -21.36
N ASP A 73 -4.30 10.05 -21.13
CA ASP A 73 -5.31 10.92 -20.55
C ASP A 73 -5.18 10.93 -19.01
N GLU A 74 -4.35 11.86 -18.54
CA GLU A 74 -4.13 12.40 -17.18
C GLU A 74 -3.96 11.41 -16.00
N LEU A 75 -4.94 10.53 -15.77
CA LEU A 75 -4.99 9.62 -14.62
C LEU A 75 -4.67 8.17 -14.98
N GLY A 76 -4.94 7.72 -16.21
CA GLY A 76 -4.85 6.30 -16.60
C GLY A 76 -6.16 5.53 -16.43
N ASP A 77 -6.13 4.24 -16.79
CA ASP A 77 -7.31 3.37 -16.90
C ASP A 77 -7.34 2.34 -15.76
N LEU A 78 -8.41 2.37 -14.95
CA LEU A 78 -8.62 1.38 -13.90
C LEU A 78 -8.92 0.01 -14.52
N VAL A 79 -8.09 -0.99 -14.21
CA VAL A 79 -8.33 -2.37 -14.67
C VAL A 79 -9.21 -3.11 -13.66
N CYS A 80 -8.87 -3.04 -12.37
CA CYS A 80 -9.62 -3.72 -11.33
C CYS A 80 -9.32 -3.17 -9.93
N MET A 81 -10.12 -3.60 -8.96
CA MET A 81 -9.99 -3.28 -7.54
C MET A 81 -10.12 -4.57 -6.72
N GLY A 82 -9.54 -4.58 -5.51
CA GLY A 82 -9.64 -5.69 -4.58
C GLY A 82 -9.59 -5.21 -3.14
N VAL A 83 -10.35 -5.87 -2.28
CA VAL A 83 -10.30 -5.69 -0.82
C VAL A 83 -9.95 -7.01 -0.16
N ASN A 84 -9.49 -6.94 1.08
CA ASN A 84 -9.28 -8.12 1.89
C ASN A 84 -10.60 -8.90 2.04
N GLN A 85 -10.57 -10.16 1.64
CA GLN A 85 -11.72 -11.06 1.58
C GLN A 85 -11.51 -12.34 2.40
N ARG A 86 -10.50 -12.39 3.30
CA ARG A 86 -10.20 -13.59 4.08
C ARG A 86 -11.40 -14.15 4.84
N LEU A 87 -12.18 -13.27 5.48
CA LEU A 87 -13.36 -13.69 6.26
C LEU A 87 -14.53 -14.10 5.36
N GLN A 88 -14.72 -13.39 4.26
CA GLN A 88 -15.83 -13.59 3.33
C GLN A 88 -15.67 -14.90 2.54
N THR A 89 -14.43 -15.26 2.19
CA THR A 89 -14.12 -16.44 1.38
C THR A 89 -13.67 -17.64 2.20
N GLY A 90 -13.28 -17.43 3.46
CA GLY A 90 -12.61 -18.45 4.27
C GLY A 90 -11.18 -18.77 3.82
N ASN A 91 -10.65 -18.09 2.79
CA ASN A 91 -9.30 -18.31 2.28
C ASN A 91 -8.32 -17.29 2.88
N PRO A 92 -7.34 -17.72 3.70
CA PRO A 92 -6.42 -16.82 4.36
C PRO A 92 -5.46 -16.07 3.42
N ALA A 93 -5.35 -16.47 2.15
CA ALA A 93 -4.52 -15.79 1.16
C ALA A 93 -5.21 -14.58 0.50
N MET A 94 -6.54 -14.43 0.63
CA MET A 94 -7.32 -13.40 -0.05
C MET A 94 -7.18 -12.02 0.60
N HIS A 95 -5.95 -11.49 0.61
CA HIS A 95 -5.62 -10.11 0.96
C HIS A 95 -6.01 -9.16 -0.18
N GLY A 96 -6.07 -7.85 0.07
CA GLY A 96 -6.50 -6.87 -0.93
C GLY A 96 -5.72 -6.96 -2.24
N GLU A 97 -4.42 -7.19 -2.18
CA GLU A 97 -3.52 -7.31 -3.33
C GLU A 97 -3.74 -8.61 -4.11
N ILE A 98 -3.89 -9.74 -3.41
CA ILE A 98 -4.19 -11.04 -4.05
C ILE A 98 -5.58 -11.02 -4.69
N THR A 99 -6.56 -10.45 -3.99
CA THR A 99 -7.92 -10.24 -4.52
C THR A 99 -7.86 -9.37 -5.78
N ALA A 100 -7.11 -8.26 -5.76
CA ALA A 100 -6.98 -7.40 -6.93
C ALA A 100 -6.32 -8.13 -8.11
N ILE A 101 -5.20 -8.83 -7.89
CA ILE A 101 -4.54 -9.63 -8.95
C ILE A 101 -5.49 -10.67 -9.54
N THR A 102 -6.26 -11.35 -8.69
CA THR A 102 -7.25 -12.36 -9.09
C THR A 102 -8.36 -11.72 -9.94
N ASN A 103 -8.93 -10.61 -9.47
CA ASN A 103 -9.97 -9.87 -10.18
C ASN A 103 -9.49 -9.34 -11.53
N CYS A 104 -8.29 -8.76 -11.58
CA CYS A 104 -7.68 -8.29 -12.82
C CYS A 104 -7.47 -9.42 -13.81
N THR A 105 -6.98 -10.58 -13.35
CA THR A 105 -6.79 -11.74 -14.23
C THR A 105 -8.12 -12.18 -14.84
N ALA A 106 -9.20 -12.22 -14.05
CA ALA A 106 -10.54 -12.53 -14.55
C ALA A 106 -11.02 -11.49 -15.57
N ILE A 107 -10.89 -10.20 -15.28
CA ILE A 107 -11.31 -9.10 -16.18
C ILE A 107 -10.51 -9.11 -17.50
N LEU A 108 -9.20 -9.33 -17.41
CA LEU A 108 -8.31 -9.35 -18.57
C LEU A 108 -8.61 -10.54 -19.49
N THR A 109 -8.99 -11.68 -18.94
CA THR A 109 -9.20 -12.95 -19.68
C THR A 109 -10.65 -13.27 -20.02
N ASP A 110 -11.61 -12.48 -19.54
CA ASP A 110 -13.03 -12.69 -19.85
C ASP A 110 -13.26 -12.63 -21.38
N PRO A 111 -13.74 -13.72 -22.01
CA PRO A 111 -13.97 -13.77 -23.46
C PRO A 111 -15.08 -12.81 -23.92
N ALA A 112 -15.99 -12.43 -23.03
CA ALA A 112 -17.02 -11.41 -23.29
C ALA A 112 -16.59 -10.00 -22.84
N GLY A 113 -15.47 -9.90 -22.12
CA GLY A 113 -15.00 -8.68 -21.49
C GLY A 113 -14.39 -7.65 -22.44
N ARG A 114 -13.85 -6.58 -21.87
CA ARG A 114 -13.20 -5.48 -22.61
C ARG A 114 -11.88 -5.89 -23.25
N PHE A 115 -11.10 -6.75 -22.59
CA PHE A 115 -9.72 -7.04 -22.97
C PHE A 115 -9.56 -8.35 -23.75
N ARG A 116 -10.30 -9.41 -23.35
CA ARG A 116 -10.36 -10.72 -24.06
C ARG A 116 -8.99 -11.32 -24.35
N LEU A 117 -8.06 -11.14 -23.42
CA LEU A 117 -6.69 -11.61 -23.56
C LEU A 117 -6.64 -13.12 -23.34
N THR A 118 -5.74 -13.81 -24.04
CA THR A 118 -5.36 -15.16 -23.64
C THR A 118 -4.67 -15.12 -22.27
N PRO A 119 -4.58 -16.26 -21.55
CA PRO A 119 -3.84 -16.30 -20.29
C PRO A 119 -2.40 -15.78 -20.38
N SER A 120 -1.69 -16.09 -21.48
CA SER A 120 -0.32 -15.60 -21.69
C SER A 120 -0.26 -14.09 -21.95
N GLN A 121 -1.23 -13.53 -22.69
CA GLN A 121 -1.33 -12.10 -22.91
C GLN A 121 -1.70 -11.35 -21.62
N ALA A 122 -2.62 -11.89 -20.81
CA ALA A 122 -2.99 -11.31 -19.53
C ALA A 122 -1.81 -11.32 -18.54
N GLN A 123 -1.05 -12.42 -18.51
CA GLN A 123 0.18 -12.50 -17.70
C GLN A 123 1.21 -11.44 -18.15
N ALA A 124 1.40 -11.25 -19.45
CA ALA A 124 2.31 -10.24 -19.97
C ALA A 124 1.83 -8.81 -19.69
N ALA A 125 0.51 -8.57 -19.68
CA ALA A 125 -0.06 -7.24 -19.49
C ALA A 125 0.31 -6.62 -18.14
N PHE A 126 0.53 -7.41 -17.09
CA PHE A 126 0.94 -6.90 -15.77
C PHE A 126 2.21 -6.03 -15.83
N ALA A 127 3.11 -6.27 -16.78
CA ALA A 127 4.33 -5.48 -16.99
C ALA A 127 4.07 -4.01 -17.35
N ASP A 128 2.86 -3.67 -17.78
CA ASP A 128 2.43 -2.30 -18.07
C ASP A 128 1.59 -1.68 -16.94
N LEU A 129 1.18 -2.48 -15.95
CA LEU A 129 0.26 -2.07 -14.90
C LEU A 129 0.99 -1.59 -13.65
N THR A 130 0.33 -0.69 -12.92
CA THR A 130 0.74 -0.23 -11.59
C THR A 130 -0.25 -0.74 -10.55
N LEU A 131 0.26 -1.34 -9.48
CA LEU A 131 -0.52 -1.69 -8.31
C LEU A 131 -0.40 -0.59 -7.25
N TYR A 132 -1.53 -0.05 -6.81
CA TYR A 132 -1.64 0.85 -5.67
C TYR A 132 -2.32 0.11 -4.52
N THR A 133 -1.73 0.09 -3.34
CA THR A 133 -2.33 -0.49 -2.12
C THR A 133 -2.24 0.49 -0.95
N ASN A 134 -3.27 0.54 -0.11
CA ASN A 134 -3.31 1.51 0.99
C ASN A 134 -2.31 1.20 2.12
N ALA A 135 -1.78 -0.01 2.17
CA ALA A 135 -0.75 -0.43 3.11
C ALA A 135 0.32 -1.26 2.39
N GLU A 136 1.54 -1.20 2.91
CA GLU A 136 2.66 -2.02 2.46
C GLU A 136 2.27 -3.50 2.53
N SER A 137 2.45 -4.17 1.41
CA SER A 137 2.18 -5.57 1.24
C SER A 137 3.01 -6.43 2.19
N CYS A 138 2.33 -7.36 2.86
CA CYS A 138 3.03 -8.41 3.62
C CYS A 138 3.88 -9.27 2.68
N THR A 139 4.83 -10.02 3.24
CA THR A 139 5.78 -10.83 2.47
C THR A 139 5.14 -11.73 1.39
N MET A 140 3.95 -12.30 1.66
CA MET A 140 3.19 -13.09 0.67
C MET A 140 2.75 -12.24 -0.53
N CYS A 141 2.13 -11.09 -0.26
CA CYS A 141 1.60 -10.20 -1.30
C CYS A 141 2.74 -9.55 -2.08
N ALA A 142 3.80 -9.09 -1.39
CA ALA A 142 4.99 -8.55 -2.04
C ALA A 142 5.65 -9.58 -2.98
N SER A 143 5.69 -10.86 -2.57
CA SER A 143 6.18 -11.95 -3.43
C SER A 143 5.27 -12.17 -4.64
N ALA A 144 3.95 -12.19 -4.45
CA ALA A 144 2.99 -12.32 -5.55
C ALA A 144 3.11 -11.17 -6.56
N ILE A 145 3.28 -9.93 -6.09
CA ILE A 145 3.51 -8.74 -6.91
C ILE A 145 4.79 -8.89 -7.74
N ARG A 146 5.87 -9.42 -7.15
CA ARG A 146 7.12 -9.67 -7.89
C ARG A 146 6.95 -10.74 -8.96
N TRP A 147 6.26 -11.83 -8.66
CA TRP A 147 5.95 -12.88 -9.63
C TRP A 147 5.04 -12.40 -10.77
N ALA A 148 4.06 -11.55 -10.47
CA ALA A 148 3.19 -10.93 -11.48
C ALA A 148 3.96 -9.98 -12.41
N GLY A 149 5.06 -9.40 -11.95
CA GLY A 149 5.95 -8.59 -12.78
C GLY A 149 5.41 -7.19 -13.09
N PHE A 150 4.66 -6.59 -12.16
CA PHE A 150 4.14 -5.23 -12.29
C PHE A 150 5.20 -4.21 -12.69
N LYS A 151 4.80 -3.17 -13.43
CA LYS A 151 5.65 -2.01 -13.74
C LYS A 151 6.03 -1.26 -12.47
N GLU A 152 5.02 -0.90 -11.69
CA GLU A 152 5.16 -0.17 -10.43
C GLU A 152 4.30 -0.80 -9.34
N TYR A 153 4.82 -0.75 -8.12
CA TYR A 153 4.16 -1.12 -6.88
C TYR A 153 4.24 0.08 -5.94
N VAL A 154 3.07 0.62 -5.59
CA VAL A 154 2.90 1.85 -4.83
C VAL A 154 2.11 1.57 -3.57
N TYR A 155 2.61 1.97 -2.41
CA TYR A 155 1.92 1.77 -1.14
C TYR A 155 1.90 3.01 -0.25
N GLY A 156 0.90 3.07 0.63
CA GLY A 156 0.75 4.11 1.67
C GLY A 156 1.41 3.73 2.97
N THR A 157 0.61 3.29 3.95
CA THR A 157 1.04 2.94 5.31
C THR A 157 2.14 1.87 5.30
N SER A 158 3.23 2.08 6.05
CA SER A 158 4.33 1.11 6.09
C SER A 158 4.01 -0.13 6.94
N ILE A 159 4.71 -1.23 6.68
CA ILE A 159 4.61 -2.46 7.50
C ILE A 159 5.02 -2.21 8.96
N ASP A 160 6.01 -1.35 9.17
CA ASP A 160 6.44 -0.91 10.50
C ASP A 160 5.31 -0.18 11.24
N THR A 161 4.59 0.69 10.54
CA THR A 161 3.44 1.40 11.12
C THR A 161 2.33 0.40 11.48
N LEU A 162 2.03 -0.55 10.60
CA LEU A 162 1.06 -1.61 10.90
C LEU A 162 1.46 -2.40 12.16
N ALA A 163 2.71 -2.86 12.24
CA ALA A 163 3.23 -3.60 13.39
C ALA A 163 3.15 -2.79 14.69
N GLN A 164 3.57 -1.51 14.66
CA GLN A 164 3.48 -0.60 15.81
C GLN A 164 2.04 -0.36 16.28
N LYS A 165 1.06 -0.47 15.38
CA LYS A 165 -0.36 -0.30 15.66
C LYS A 165 -1.08 -1.61 15.99
N GLY A 166 -0.33 -2.69 16.20
CA GLY A 166 -0.86 -3.96 16.70
C GLY A 166 -1.34 -4.93 15.62
N TRP A 167 -1.08 -4.63 14.34
CA TRP A 167 -1.33 -5.59 13.28
C TRP A 167 -0.24 -6.65 13.28
N ALA A 168 -0.64 -7.92 13.35
CA ALA A 168 0.29 -9.03 13.21
C ALA A 168 0.88 -9.05 11.79
N GLN A 169 2.21 -9.05 11.70
CA GLN A 169 2.96 -9.07 10.45
C GLN A 169 4.08 -10.12 10.52
N ILE A 170 4.40 -10.74 9.38
CA ILE A 170 5.73 -11.32 9.19
C ILE A 170 6.63 -10.13 8.84
N ASN A 171 7.56 -9.79 9.73
CA ASN A 171 8.32 -8.55 9.65
C ASN A 171 9.45 -8.60 8.62
N ILE A 172 9.07 -8.78 7.36
CA ILE A 172 9.92 -8.71 6.18
C ILE A 172 9.29 -7.64 5.29
N SER A 173 10.01 -6.54 5.09
CA SER A 173 9.54 -5.43 4.25
C SER A 173 9.41 -5.85 2.79
N SER A 174 8.60 -5.11 2.04
CA SER A 174 8.51 -5.27 0.59
C SER A 174 9.89 -5.05 -0.06
N SER A 175 10.70 -4.14 0.48
CA SER A 175 12.04 -3.85 -0.02
C SER A 175 12.99 -5.06 0.09
N GLU A 176 12.90 -5.82 1.18
CA GLU A 176 13.69 -7.03 1.41
C GLU A 176 13.28 -8.15 0.44
N VAL A 177 11.97 -8.36 0.25
CA VAL A 177 11.46 -9.31 -0.74
C VAL A 177 11.95 -8.94 -2.14
N PHE A 178 11.87 -7.66 -2.52
CA PHE A 178 12.28 -7.19 -3.84
C PHE A 178 13.79 -7.36 -4.05
N LYS A 179 14.61 -7.09 -3.02
CA LYS A 179 16.06 -7.31 -3.05
C LYS A 179 16.42 -8.79 -3.20
N ALA A 180 15.66 -9.69 -2.59
CA ALA A 180 15.85 -11.14 -2.71
C ALA A 180 15.37 -11.70 -4.07
N SER A 181 14.62 -10.93 -4.85
CA SER A 181 13.98 -11.37 -6.10
C SER A 181 14.78 -10.98 -7.36
N PHE A 182 16.11 -11.01 -7.28
CA PHE A 182 17.00 -10.53 -8.36
C PHE A 182 17.06 -11.45 -9.59
N ASP A 183 16.73 -12.74 -9.42
CA ASP A 183 16.69 -13.73 -10.51
C ASP A 183 15.45 -13.61 -11.41
N LEU A 184 14.44 -12.83 -10.99
CA LEU A 184 13.25 -12.60 -11.80
C LEU A 184 13.54 -11.61 -12.93
N PRO A 185 13.05 -11.86 -14.15
CA PRO A 185 13.36 -11.02 -15.32
C PRO A 185 12.67 -9.64 -15.26
N SER A 186 11.57 -9.53 -14.52
CA SER A 186 10.80 -8.30 -14.38
C SER A 186 11.47 -7.33 -13.41
N ARG A 187 11.45 -6.03 -13.75
CA ARG A 187 11.88 -4.94 -12.87
C ARG A 187 10.67 -4.14 -12.43
N THR A 188 10.21 -4.36 -11.20
CA THR A 188 9.12 -3.61 -10.59
C THR A 188 9.69 -2.44 -9.78
N ARG A 189 9.23 -1.21 -10.05
CA ARG A 189 9.58 -0.06 -9.21
C ARG A 189 8.74 -0.05 -7.94
N LEU A 190 9.39 -0.01 -6.78
CA LEU A 190 8.73 0.13 -5.47
C LEU A 190 8.70 1.60 -5.06
N ILE A 191 7.53 2.09 -4.67
CA ILE A 191 7.29 3.46 -4.20
C ILE A 191 6.47 3.40 -2.91
N GLY A 192 7.07 3.74 -1.77
CA GLY A 192 6.42 3.69 -0.46
C GLY A 192 5.97 5.05 0.06
N GLY A 193 5.07 5.03 1.03
CA GLY A 193 4.66 6.22 1.80
C GLY A 193 3.73 7.19 1.07
N VAL A 194 3.11 6.78 -0.05
CA VAL A 194 2.21 7.66 -0.81
C VAL A 194 0.92 7.86 -0.02
N LEU A 195 0.67 9.12 0.39
CA LEU A 195 -0.47 9.50 1.23
C LEU A 195 -0.56 8.72 2.56
N ALA A 196 0.57 8.40 3.19
CA ALA A 196 0.58 7.75 4.51
C ALA A 196 -0.30 8.49 5.55
N ASN A 197 -0.35 9.83 5.49
CA ASN A 197 -1.22 10.66 6.32
C ASN A 197 -2.72 10.39 6.12
N GLU A 198 -3.13 9.90 4.95
CA GLU A 198 -4.53 9.54 4.64
C GLU A 198 -4.78 8.04 4.80
N THR A 199 -3.78 7.18 4.59
CA THR A 199 -3.93 5.72 4.73
C THR A 199 -3.80 5.24 6.17
N ASP A 200 -2.88 5.80 6.96
CA ASP A 200 -2.65 5.40 8.35
C ASP A 200 -3.95 5.37 9.18
N PRO A 201 -4.82 6.41 9.13
CA PRO A 201 -6.09 6.43 9.85
C PRO A 201 -6.93 5.16 9.72
N TYR A 202 -6.92 4.48 8.57
CA TYR A 202 -7.69 3.24 8.35
C TYR A 202 -7.23 2.09 9.25
N PHE A 203 -5.98 2.11 9.69
CA PHE A 203 -5.35 1.06 10.50
C PHE A 203 -5.24 1.42 11.98
N LEU A 204 -5.56 2.66 12.36
CA LEU A 204 -5.50 3.15 13.74
C LEU A 204 -6.74 2.76 14.54
N TRP A 205 -7.94 3.14 14.09
CA TRP A 205 -9.18 2.96 14.87
C TRP A 205 -9.53 1.51 15.24
N GLN A 206 -8.93 0.52 14.58
CA GLN A 206 -9.23 -0.90 14.82
C GLN A 206 -8.60 -1.42 16.12
N TYR A 207 -7.35 -1.02 16.39
CA TYR A 207 -6.57 -1.50 17.54
C TYR A 207 -6.18 -0.38 18.51
N ASP A 208 -6.17 0.88 18.06
CA ASP A 208 -6.05 2.05 18.92
C ASP A 208 -7.43 2.48 19.42
N ARG A 209 -7.70 2.16 20.69
CA ARG A 209 -8.98 2.47 21.35
C ARG A 209 -9.19 3.97 21.57
N SER A 210 -8.13 4.78 21.51
CA SER A 210 -8.19 6.24 21.65
C SER A 210 -8.42 6.95 20.33
N TYR A 211 -8.15 6.28 19.21
CA TYR A 211 -8.32 6.87 17.88
C TYR A 211 -9.82 6.96 17.52
N PRO A 212 -10.28 8.09 16.94
CA PRO A 212 -11.67 8.28 16.54
C PRO A 212 -12.15 7.20 15.56
N CYS A 213 -13.43 6.81 15.66
CA CYS A 213 -14.03 5.98 14.62
C CYS A 213 -14.11 6.75 13.29
N PRO A 214 -14.06 6.03 12.16
CA PRO A 214 -14.30 6.66 10.86
C PRO A 214 -15.74 7.19 10.80
N GLY A 215 -15.97 8.17 9.93
CA GLY A 215 -17.30 8.78 9.75
C GLY A 215 -18.37 7.73 9.44
N GLY A 216 -19.52 7.82 10.10
CA GLY A 216 -20.58 6.82 10.02
C GLY A 216 -20.42 5.63 10.98
N CYS A 217 -19.36 5.62 11.80
CA CYS A 217 -19.16 4.62 12.84
C CYS A 217 -18.96 5.22 14.23
N ALA A 218 -19.36 4.46 15.26
CA ALA A 218 -19.21 4.82 16.66
C ALA A 218 -18.79 3.58 17.50
N ARG A 219 -18.26 3.82 18.69
CA ARG A 219 -18.08 2.76 19.70
C ARG A 219 -19.26 2.82 20.66
N ALA A 220 -19.85 1.68 20.96
CA ALA A 220 -20.94 1.59 21.95
C ALA A 220 -20.44 1.95 23.36
N GLU A 221 -19.22 1.54 23.70
CA GLU A 221 -18.60 1.77 25.00
C GLU A 221 -17.09 2.02 24.86
N LYS A 222 -16.49 2.60 25.91
CA LYS A 222 -15.04 2.87 25.95
C LYS A 222 -14.26 1.56 25.84
N GLY A 223 -13.57 1.38 24.71
CA GLY A 223 -12.72 0.22 24.44
C GLY A 223 -13.36 -0.87 23.55
N ALA A 224 -14.63 -0.73 23.17
CA ALA A 224 -15.26 -1.60 22.15
C ALA A 224 -14.77 -1.26 20.74
N SER A 225 -14.83 -2.19 19.78
CA SER A 225 -14.52 -1.89 18.36
C SER A 225 -15.53 -0.93 17.75
N CYS A 226 -15.10 -0.11 16.77
CA CYS A 226 -16.03 0.71 16.00
C CYS A 226 -17.04 -0.16 15.26
N ARG A 227 -18.30 0.27 15.26
CA ARG A 227 -19.40 -0.32 14.50
C ARG A 227 -20.17 0.79 13.80
N ILE A 228 -20.97 0.44 12.80
CA ILE A 228 -21.87 1.39 12.14
C ILE A 228 -22.71 2.09 13.21
N ALA A 229 -22.72 3.42 13.19
CA ALA A 229 -23.54 4.21 14.10
C ALA A 229 -25.02 3.93 13.78
N MET A 230 -25.78 3.54 14.80
CA MET A 230 -27.24 3.41 14.70
C MET A 230 -27.91 4.78 14.70
#